data_AF-A0A1I0RQU3-F1
#
_entry.id   AF-A0A1I0RQU3-F1
#
_cell.length_a   1.000
_cell.length_b   1.000
_cell.length_c   1.000
_cell.angle_alpha   90.00
_cell.angle_beta   90.00
_cell.angle_gamma   90.00
#
_symmetry.space_group_name_H-M   'P 1'
#
loop_
_entity.id
_entity.type
_entity.pdbx_description
1 polymer ?
#
loop_
_entity_poly.entity_id
_entity_poly.type
_entity_poly.pdbx_seq_one_letter_code
_entity_poly.pdbx_strand_id
1 'polypeptide(L)'
;MEKAIRQFVFLLVLITALPQVTNAGILSTLGLKSLVPVMTFMQPTPPPGLPSAPCRTYSVYVTHRHIGVPCNDVNYVVNHGGTQISANLDQSVDPSTSDYTYNSFHWKKLATGVITDASGQFTVRMRPSVAATTCASGYILADAIMIVDDLGRKYVIDDTQGNAVVASGSGSWTTETRADDYNGQATFVTKATANGGNFYFDWTFDAANYFTDLDGDGIYDDCDIDDDNDGVLDADEITLGKIANPFTSLEQARANVFKAGRYYFNLSGNKFSTYVNEAGYVLVAVDYGDGTGALATSTKLGLTKATYGRGILNTTTLAALGTVSELRISTNSTSAGGVDVTTSNSTLINRVKANQSLHRGTADNAINENWSGINQAYLRADATSTTSTANDLSNNIIHPSGNGSALTWIPASNYQRVRWGSGEIANDKYMALWVRGNTSGVTQDSDNDGTPNHRDLDSDDDGCSDAFEAGATTDTTTDYQFTATPDANENGLNDNVENGTTGNINYTSTYAHYALNEDIKACLDSDGDNVPDLIDLDDDNDGV
;
A
#
# COMPACT_ATOMS: atom_id res chain seq x y z
N MET A 1 38.45 -28.09 38.96
CA MET A 1 37.26 -28.39 38.13
C MET A 1 36.04 -28.82 38.93
N GLU A 2 36.11 -29.01 40.24
CA GLU A 2 34.94 -29.39 41.06
C GLU A 2 34.37 -28.25 41.95
N LYS A 3 34.92 -27.04 41.83
CA LYS A 3 34.44 -25.83 42.55
C LYS A 3 33.76 -24.78 41.66
N ALA A 4 33.89 -24.89 40.34
CA ALA A 4 33.23 -24.01 39.37
C ALA A 4 31.82 -24.47 38.99
N ILE A 5 31.49 -25.75 39.24
CA ILE A 5 30.18 -26.34 38.90
C ILE A 5 29.15 -26.12 40.02
N ARG A 6 29.57 -25.82 41.26
CA ARG A 6 28.67 -25.52 42.39
C ARG A 6 28.23 -24.06 42.51
N GLN A 7 28.86 -23.13 41.78
CA GLN A 7 28.41 -21.72 41.73
C GLN A 7 27.46 -21.42 40.58
N PHE A 8 27.34 -22.32 39.60
CA PHE A 8 26.44 -22.15 38.45
C PHE A 8 25.02 -22.67 38.71
N VAL A 9 24.83 -23.53 39.71
CA VAL A 9 23.52 -24.15 40.03
C VAL A 9 22.73 -23.34 41.09
N PHE A 10 23.33 -22.34 41.74
CA PHE A 10 22.65 -21.52 42.75
C PHE A 10 22.14 -20.16 42.23
N LEU A 11 22.46 -19.79 40.98
CA LEU A 11 22.03 -18.52 40.37
C LEU A 11 20.78 -18.68 39.48
N LEU A 12 20.33 -19.90 39.23
CA LEU A 12 19.17 -20.19 38.38
C LEU A 12 17.85 -20.37 39.16
N VAL A 13 17.86 -20.22 40.49
CA VAL A 13 16.68 -20.46 41.36
C VAL A 13 16.22 -19.18 42.10
N LEU A 14 16.65 -17.99 41.66
CA LEU A 14 16.26 -16.72 42.32
C LEU A 14 15.86 -15.59 41.35
N ILE A 15 15.39 -15.94 40.15
CA ILE A 15 14.78 -14.98 39.19
C ILE A 15 13.34 -15.43 38.86
N THR A 16 12.64 -16.00 39.83
CA THR A 16 11.19 -16.26 39.76
C THR A 16 10.59 -15.97 41.13
N ALA A 17 10.63 -14.71 41.55
CA ALA A 17 9.73 -14.13 42.57
C ALA A 17 10.08 -12.65 42.80
N LEU A 18 9.11 -11.79 42.53
CA LEU A 18 8.90 -10.41 43.00
C LEU A 18 9.23 -9.24 42.04
N PRO A 19 8.41 -8.17 42.08
CA PRO A 19 8.18 -7.26 40.96
C PRO A 19 9.09 -6.03 40.98
N GLN A 20 9.19 -5.42 39.79
CA GLN A 20 9.52 -4.03 39.46
C GLN A 20 10.01 -3.14 40.62
N VAL A 21 11.31 -2.85 40.66
CA VAL A 21 11.83 -1.64 41.32
C VAL A 21 12.68 -0.87 40.33
N THR A 22 12.10 0.22 39.85
CA THR A 22 12.76 1.29 39.10
C THR A 22 13.76 2.01 40.00
N ASN A 23 15.05 1.99 39.64
CA ASN A 23 15.96 3.13 39.76
C ASN A 23 17.37 2.81 39.26
N ALA A 24 17.80 3.60 38.27
CA ALA A 24 19.18 3.66 37.81
C ALA A 24 20.08 4.20 38.94
N GLY A 25 20.83 3.32 39.62
CA GLY A 25 21.67 3.80 40.71
C GLY A 25 22.51 2.80 41.50
N ILE A 26 22.71 1.55 41.07
CA ILE A 26 23.64 0.64 41.78
C ILE A 26 24.35 -0.30 40.79
N LEU A 27 25.32 0.23 40.03
CA LEU A 27 26.24 -0.60 39.24
C LEU A 27 27.61 0.08 39.08
N SER A 28 28.23 0.47 40.20
CA SER A 28 29.61 1.00 40.21
C SER A 28 30.56 0.31 41.19
N THR A 29 30.17 -0.79 41.84
CA THR A 29 30.99 -1.45 42.89
C THR A 29 31.47 -2.87 42.59
N LEU A 30 31.23 -3.41 41.39
CA LEU A 30 31.79 -4.71 40.97
C LEU A 30 32.48 -4.54 39.61
N GLY A 31 33.79 -4.26 39.65
CA GLY A 31 34.64 -4.00 38.48
C GLY A 31 34.85 -5.18 37.53
N LEU A 32 33.78 -5.71 36.95
CA LEU A 32 33.78 -6.69 35.87
C LEU A 32 33.72 -5.95 34.53
N LYS A 33 34.87 -5.76 33.88
CA LYS A 33 34.94 -5.37 32.47
C LYS A 33 34.44 -6.53 31.62
N SER A 34 33.24 -6.41 31.04
CA SER A 34 32.77 -7.28 29.97
C SER A 34 33.61 -7.06 28.72
N LEU A 35 34.36 -8.09 28.32
CA LEU A 35 35.02 -8.19 27.01
C LEU A 35 34.11 -8.99 26.09
N VAL A 36 33.05 -8.35 25.60
CA VAL A 36 32.32 -8.80 24.40
C VAL A 36 32.16 -7.57 23.52
N PRO A 37 32.72 -7.53 22.30
CA PRO A 37 32.43 -6.44 21.39
C PRO A 37 31.00 -6.64 20.88
N VAL A 38 30.05 -5.96 21.52
CA VAL A 38 28.76 -5.67 20.91
C VAL A 38 29.09 -4.75 19.73
N MET A 39 29.00 -5.28 18.52
CA MET A 39 29.03 -4.48 17.31
C MET A 39 27.69 -3.76 17.24
N THR A 40 27.56 -2.69 18.01
CA THR A 40 26.39 -1.80 17.97
C THR A 40 26.41 -1.12 16.60
N PHE A 41 25.53 -1.53 15.70
CA PHE A 41 25.14 -0.67 14.61
C PHE A 41 24.47 0.55 15.26
N MET A 42 25.20 1.66 15.36
CA MET A 42 24.58 2.96 15.56
C MET A 42 23.75 3.26 14.30
N GLN A 43 22.47 2.91 14.34
CA GLN A 43 21.51 3.64 13.52
C GLN A 43 21.50 5.09 14.02
N PRO A 44 21.48 6.08 13.12
CA PRO A 44 21.31 7.47 13.53
C PRO A 44 19.94 7.56 14.23
N THR A 45 19.96 8.02 15.48
CA THR A 45 18.73 8.41 16.18
C THR A 45 18.01 9.47 15.34
N PRO A 46 16.71 9.31 15.05
CA PRO A 46 15.92 10.37 14.44
C PRO A 46 16.00 11.63 15.30
N PRO A 47 16.01 12.84 14.72
CA PRO A 47 15.92 14.07 15.50
C PRO A 47 14.64 14.03 16.35
N PRO A 48 14.68 14.44 17.63
CA PRO A 48 13.46 14.60 18.42
C PRO A 48 12.64 15.74 17.81
N GLY A 49 11.37 15.46 17.49
CA GLY A 49 10.40 16.48 17.07
C GLY A 49 10.25 16.71 15.57
N LEU A 50 10.35 15.65 14.74
CA LEU A 50 9.65 15.69 13.46
C LEU A 50 8.16 15.44 13.76
N PRO A 51 7.22 16.28 13.28
CA PRO A 51 5.83 15.83 13.19
C PRO A 51 5.83 14.49 12.45
N SER A 52 5.05 13.53 12.94
CA SER A 52 4.72 12.28 12.26
C SER A 52 4.64 12.53 10.75
N ALA A 53 5.35 11.72 9.97
CA ALA A 53 5.19 11.82 8.53
C ALA A 53 3.71 11.53 8.26
N PRO A 54 2.98 12.43 7.58
CA PRO A 54 1.56 12.24 7.35
C PRO A 54 1.38 10.91 6.62
N CYS A 55 0.51 10.07 7.15
CA CYS A 55 0.47 8.67 6.76
C CYS A 55 0.19 8.45 5.26
N ARG A 56 -0.46 9.43 4.62
CA ARG A 56 -0.63 9.48 3.16
C ARG A 56 -0.10 10.75 2.56
N THR A 57 0.54 10.60 1.40
CA THR A 57 0.80 11.73 0.52
C THR A 57 0.03 11.63 -0.79
N TYR A 58 -0.41 12.77 -1.30
CA TYR A 58 -1.24 12.85 -2.48
C TYR A 58 -0.57 13.67 -3.59
N SER A 59 -0.84 13.27 -4.82
CA SER A 59 -0.65 14.06 -6.03
C SER A 59 -2.00 14.56 -6.52
N VAL A 60 -2.10 15.85 -6.79
CA VAL A 60 -3.34 16.49 -7.25
C VAL A 60 -3.20 16.81 -8.73
N TYR A 61 -4.21 16.42 -9.51
CA TYR A 61 -4.30 16.67 -10.94
C TYR A 61 -5.63 17.34 -11.27
N VAL A 62 -5.64 18.09 -12.38
CA VAL A 62 -6.81 18.75 -12.91
C VAL A 62 -6.99 18.38 -14.36
N THR A 63 -8.24 18.17 -14.77
CA THR A 63 -8.60 18.11 -16.19
C THR A 63 -9.49 19.29 -16.53
N HIS A 64 -9.35 19.79 -17.74
CA HIS A 64 -10.11 20.91 -18.27
C HIS A 64 -10.40 20.63 -19.75
N ARG A 65 -11.54 21.12 -20.24
CA ARG A 65 -11.90 21.00 -21.66
C ARG A 65 -11.62 22.28 -22.42
N HIS A 66 -11.10 22.12 -23.64
CA HIS A 66 -10.79 23.22 -24.54
C HIS A 66 -12.05 23.66 -25.31
N ILE A 67 -12.83 24.59 -24.74
CA ILE A 67 -14.01 25.17 -25.40
C ILE A 67 -13.83 26.70 -25.49
N GLY A 68 -13.44 27.22 -26.65
CA GLY A 68 -13.34 28.67 -26.90
C GLY A 68 -11.90 29.21 -26.83
N VAL A 69 -11.71 30.43 -26.31
CA VAL A 69 -10.39 31.07 -26.09
C VAL A 69 -10.11 31.06 -24.58
N PRO A 70 -9.45 30.01 -24.05
CA PRO A 70 -9.33 29.83 -22.60
C PRO A 70 -8.28 30.78 -22.00
N CYS A 71 -8.39 31.06 -20.70
CA CYS A 71 -7.40 31.89 -20.01
C CYS A 71 -6.07 31.12 -19.85
N ASN A 72 -4.94 31.78 -20.06
CA ASN A 72 -3.62 31.15 -20.03
C ASN A 72 -2.91 31.19 -18.66
N ASP A 73 -3.55 31.76 -17.63
CA ASP A 73 -2.95 31.95 -16.31
C ASP A 73 -4.00 31.80 -15.19
N VAL A 74 -4.59 30.61 -15.09
CA VAL A 74 -5.55 30.28 -14.03
C VAL A 74 -4.81 29.74 -12.83
N ASN A 75 -4.84 30.49 -11.72
CA ASN A 75 -4.17 30.07 -10.48
C ASN A 75 -5.00 29.00 -9.75
N TYR A 76 -4.35 27.91 -9.38
CA TYR A 76 -4.86 26.90 -8.46
C TYR A 76 -4.00 26.92 -7.20
N VAL A 77 -4.64 26.81 -6.03
CA VAL A 77 -4.01 26.76 -4.72
C VAL A 77 -4.47 25.51 -4.02
N VAL A 78 -3.56 24.59 -3.73
CA VAL A 78 -3.82 23.43 -2.87
C VAL A 78 -3.48 23.83 -1.43
N ASN A 79 -4.48 23.93 -0.55
CA ASN A 79 -4.29 24.15 0.88
C ASN A 79 -4.27 22.80 1.58
N HIS A 80 -3.19 22.46 2.28
CA HIS A 80 -2.94 21.11 2.78
C HIS A 80 -2.02 21.15 4.00
N GLY A 81 -2.30 20.37 5.05
CA GLY A 81 -1.46 20.29 6.27
C GLY A 81 -1.03 21.65 6.86
N GLY A 82 -1.91 22.65 6.83
CA GLY A 82 -1.60 24.03 7.26
C GLY A 82 -0.71 24.86 6.32
N THR A 83 -0.37 24.36 5.13
CA THR A 83 0.47 25.00 4.11
C THR A 83 -0.25 25.15 2.76
N GLN A 84 0.38 25.81 1.79
CA GLN A 84 -0.20 26.08 0.46
C GLN A 84 0.80 25.82 -0.67
N ILE A 85 0.34 25.12 -1.72
CA ILE A 85 1.05 24.98 -3.00
C ILE A 85 0.24 25.68 -4.07
N SER A 86 0.88 26.54 -4.85
CA SER A 86 0.23 27.25 -5.97
C SER A 86 0.79 26.80 -7.31
N ALA A 87 -0.10 26.59 -8.28
CA ALA A 87 0.24 26.27 -9.66
C ALA A 87 -0.64 27.09 -10.61
N ASN A 88 -0.05 27.59 -11.69
CA ASN A 88 -0.80 28.27 -12.73
C ASN A 88 -1.03 27.30 -13.90
N LEU A 89 -2.28 27.21 -14.35
CA LEU A 89 -2.70 26.39 -15.46
C LEU A 89 -2.93 27.27 -16.69
N ASP A 90 -2.24 26.95 -17.79
CA ASP A 90 -2.55 27.49 -19.11
C ASP A 90 -3.69 26.68 -19.72
N GLN A 91 -4.91 27.22 -19.71
CA GLN A 91 -6.05 26.51 -20.26
C GLN A 91 -6.11 26.55 -21.80
N SER A 92 -5.26 27.37 -22.45
CA SER A 92 -5.29 27.61 -23.91
C SER A 92 -4.59 26.55 -24.74
N VAL A 93 -3.85 25.65 -24.09
CA VAL A 93 -3.20 24.51 -24.71
C VAL A 93 -4.08 23.28 -24.48
N ASP A 94 -4.40 22.55 -25.54
CA ASP A 94 -5.07 21.26 -25.45
C ASP A 94 -4.26 20.34 -24.51
N PRO A 95 -4.90 19.65 -23.55
CA PRO A 95 -4.23 18.78 -22.60
C PRO A 95 -3.52 17.57 -23.24
N SER A 96 -3.43 17.47 -24.57
CA SER A 96 -2.47 16.61 -25.30
C SER A 96 -1.01 16.61 -24.77
N THR A 97 -0.56 17.65 -24.04
CA THR A 97 0.69 17.66 -23.25
C THR A 97 0.47 17.31 -21.77
N SER A 98 -0.43 16.38 -21.49
CA SER A 98 -0.82 15.96 -20.15
C SER A 98 0.31 15.25 -19.42
N ASP A 99 0.34 15.43 -18.10
CA ASP A 99 1.22 14.65 -17.22
C ASP A 99 0.65 13.24 -16.97
N TYR A 100 -0.66 13.04 -17.22
CA TYR A 100 -1.34 11.77 -17.00
C TYR A 100 -2.57 11.57 -17.91
N THR A 101 -2.92 10.33 -18.23
CA THR A 101 -4.14 9.98 -18.99
C THR A 101 -4.94 8.92 -18.24
N TYR A 102 -6.22 9.19 -17.97
CA TYR A 102 -7.10 8.30 -17.22
C TYR A 102 -8.55 8.44 -17.71
N ASN A 103 -9.26 7.33 -17.90
CA ASN A 103 -10.62 7.28 -18.46
C ASN A 103 -10.80 8.02 -19.80
N SER A 104 -9.77 8.03 -20.65
CA SER A 104 -9.73 8.79 -21.92
C SER A 104 -9.62 10.31 -21.75
N PHE A 105 -9.47 10.81 -20.51
CA PHE A 105 -9.19 12.21 -20.20
C PHE A 105 -7.71 12.46 -19.99
N HIS A 106 -7.29 13.68 -20.29
CA HIS A 106 -5.93 14.16 -20.15
C HIS A 106 -5.82 15.07 -18.92
N TRP A 107 -4.87 14.79 -18.04
CA TRP A 107 -4.76 15.40 -16.71
C TRP A 107 -3.43 16.14 -16.55
N LYS A 108 -3.50 17.35 -15.99
CA LYS A 108 -2.35 18.18 -15.65
C LYS A 108 -2.09 18.11 -14.15
N LYS A 109 -0.83 17.90 -13.74
CA LYS A 109 -0.45 17.87 -12.33
C LYS A 109 -0.40 19.28 -11.74
N LEU A 110 -1.03 19.49 -10.60
CA LEU A 110 -1.00 20.72 -9.81
C LEU A 110 0.01 20.65 -8.66
N ALA A 111 0.04 19.53 -7.93
CA ALA A 111 0.87 19.37 -6.74
C ALA A 111 1.23 17.90 -6.49
N THR A 112 2.25 17.67 -5.65
CA THR A 112 2.69 16.38 -5.13
C THR A 112 3.11 16.56 -3.68
N GLY A 113 3.05 15.49 -2.87
CA GLY A 113 3.35 15.60 -1.43
C GLY A 113 2.29 16.38 -0.66
N VAL A 114 1.05 16.40 -1.17
CA VAL A 114 -0.12 16.99 -0.52
C VAL A 114 -0.53 16.08 0.63
N ILE A 115 -0.96 16.64 1.76
CA ILE A 115 -1.25 15.91 3.01
C ILE A 115 -2.55 16.47 3.60
N THR A 116 -3.29 15.67 4.34
CA THR A 116 -4.49 16.14 5.04
C THR A 116 -4.12 17.04 6.21
N ASP A 117 -5.06 17.88 6.63
CA ASP A 117 -5.02 18.54 7.93
C ASP A 117 -5.48 17.58 9.05
N ALA A 118 -5.49 18.07 10.29
CA ALA A 118 -5.90 17.29 11.46
C ALA A 118 -7.39 16.87 11.46
N SER A 119 -8.17 17.30 10.47
CA SER A 119 -9.55 16.84 10.26
C SER A 119 -9.66 15.87 9.08
N GLY A 120 -8.54 15.38 8.56
CA GLY A 120 -8.53 14.45 7.41
C GLY A 120 -8.78 15.15 6.07
N GLN A 121 -8.68 16.48 5.99
CA GLN A 121 -9.09 17.24 4.80
C GLN A 121 -7.97 18.02 4.12
N PHE A 122 -8.10 18.25 2.82
CA PHE A 122 -7.36 19.29 2.12
C PHE A 122 -8.22 19.90 1.01
N THR A 123 -7.90 21.13 0.60
CA THR A 123 -8.72 21.85 -0.41
C THR A 123 -7.92 22.23 -1.63
N VAL A 124 -8.50 22.05 -2.81
CA VAL A 124 -7.99 22.55 -4.08
C VAL A 124 -8.86 23.75 -4.46
N ARG A 125 -8.25 24.93 -4.51
CA ARG A 125 -8.93 26.19 -4.80
C ARG A 125 -8.52 26.73 -6.16
N MET A 126 -9.47 26.89 -7.08
CA MET A 126 -9.24 27.72 -8.26
C MET A 126 -9.45 29.20 -7.91
N ARG A 127 -8.46 30.06 -8.21
CA ARG A 127 -8.51 31.52 -8.05
C ARG A 127 -8.26 32.23 -9.38
N PRO A 128 -9.31 32.54 -10.15
CA PRO A 128 -9.21 33.39 -11.33
C PRO A 128 -8.57 34.76 -11.02
N SER A 129 -7.55 35.16 -11.78
CA SER A 129 -6.89 36.47 -11.59
C SER A 129 -7.83 37.63 -11.96
N VAL A 130 -7.88 38.67 -11.13
CA VAL A 130 -8.72 39.87 -11.33
C VAL A 130 -8.14 40.87 -12.35
N ALA A 131 -7.00 40.58 -12.98
CA ALA A 131 -6.44 41.43 -14.03
C ALA A 131 -7.29 41.33 -15.32
N ALA A 132 -8.28 42.22 -15.41
CA ALA A 132 -9.38 42.25 -16.38
C ALA A 132 -9.01 42.47 -17.87
N THR A 133 -7.78 42.16 -18.31
CA THR A 133 -7.34 42.42 -19.70
C THR A 133 -6.91 41.17 -20.48
N THR A 134 -6.79 39.99 -19.87
CA THR A 134 -6.27 38.79 -20.57
C THR A 134 -7.30 37.70 -20.85
N CYS A 135 -8.52 37.75 -20.31
CA CYS A 135 -9.53 36.71 -20.57
C CYS A 135 -10.89 37.28 -20.98
N ALA A 136 -11.05 37.55 -22.28
CA ALA A 136 -12.27 38.12 -22.85
C ALA A 136 -13.44 37.11 -22.95
N SER A 137 -13.14 35.81 -22.92
CA SER A 137 -14.10 34.73 -23.19
C SER A 137 -14.62 33.98 -21.94
N GLY A 138 -14.15 34.34 -20.73
CA GLY A 138 -14.57 33.71 -19.47
C GLY A 138 -13.62 32.60 -18.97
N TYR A 139 -13.82 32.18 -17.72
CA TYR A 139 -13.06 31.09 -17.10
C TYR A 139 -13.82 29.77 -17.23
N ILE A 140 -13.12 28.71 -17.62
CA ILE A 140 -13.67 27.35 -17.67
C ILE A 140 -13.24 26.67 -16.36
N LEU A 141 -14.20 26.22 -15.55
CA LEU A 141 -13.89 25.42 -14.37
C LEU A 141 -13.26 24.09 -14.81
N ALA A 142 -12.43 23.50 -13.95
CA ALA A 142 -12.01 22.11 -14.13
C ALA A 142 -13.24 21.21 -14.30
N ASP A 143 -13.17 20.27 -15.24
CA ASP A 143 -14.22 19.25 -15.43
C ASP A 143 -14.19 18.29 -14.22
N ALA A 144 -12.99 18.05 -13.68
CA ALA A 144 -12.80 17.31 -12.43
C ALA A 144 -11.39 17.55 -11.84
N ILE A 145 -11.24 17.25 -10.55
CA ILE A 145 -9.96 17.11 -9.87
C ILE A 145 -9.72 15.62 -9.61
N MET A 146 -8.55 15.12 -9.97
CA MET A 146 -8.13 13.76 -9.63
C MET A 146 -7.04 13.83 -8.57
N ILE A 147 -7.25 13.08 -7.50
CA ILE A 147 -6.31 12.90 -6.40
C ILE A 147 -5.77 11.50 -6.52
N VAL A 148 -4.45 11.38 -6.47
CA VAL A 148 -3.75 10.10 -6.55
C VAL A 148 -2.93 9.96 -5.29
N ASP A 149 -3.19 8.93 -4.49
CA ASP A 149 -2.36 8.66 -3.33
C ASP A 149 -1.00 8.05 -3.73
N ASP A 150 -0.13 7.87 -2.75
CA ASP A 150 1.17 7.22 -2.88
C ASP A 150 1.10 5.75 -3.33
N LEU A 151 -0.01 5.07 -3.07
CA LEU A 151 -0.30 3.72 -3.56
C LEU A 151 -0.82 3.70 -5.02
N GLY A 152 -1.12 4.85 -5.61
CA GLY A 152 -1.60 5.01 -6.97
C GLY A 152 -3.12 4.81 -7.14
N ARG A 153 -3.88 4.70 -6.05
CA ARG A 153 -5.36 4.75 -6.04
C ARG A 153 -5.81 6.15 -6.47
N LYS A 154 -6.97 6.24 -7.11
CA LYS A 154 -7.43 7.46 -7.79
C LYS A 154 -8.81 7.84 -7.29
N TYR A 155 -8.94 9.07 -6.82
CA TYR A 155 -10.17 9.66 -6.33
C TYR A 155 -10.49 10.82 -7.25
N VAL A 156 -11.57 10.71 -8.02
CA VAL A 156 -11.99 11.78 -8.92
C VAL A 156 -13.15 12.52 -8.29
N ILE A 157 -12.89 13.78 -7.98
CA ILE A 157 -13.86 14.74 -7.49
C ILE A 157 -14.38 15.50 -8.71
N ASP A 158 -15.64 15.26 -9.02
CA ASP A 158 -16.39 15.89 -10.09
C ASP A 158 -17.28 17.02 -9.52
N ASP A 159 -17.84 17.87 -10.38
CA ASP A 159 -18.69 19.00 -9.98
C ASP A 159 -20.16 18.60 -9.69
N THR A 160 -20.50 17.32 -9.83
CA THR A 160 -21.81 16.77 -9.50
C THR A 160 -21.95 16.51 -7.99
N GLN A 161 -23.07 16.97 -7.40
CA GLN A 161 -23.38 16.94 -5.95
C GLN A 161 -23.56 15.53 -5.34
N GLY A 162 -22.95 14.48 -5.89
CA GLY A 162 -23.21 13.08 -5.54
C GLY A 162 -22.16 12.40 -4.65
N ASN A 163 -20.92 12.88 -4.63
CA ASN A 163 -19.90 12.40 -3.69
C ASN A 163 -19.76 13.43 -2.57
N ALA A 164 -19.46 12.99 -1.35
CA ALA A 164 -19.40 13.74 -0.09
C ALA A 164 -18.28 14.82 -0.02
N VAL A 165 -18.15 15.59 -1.10
CA VAL A 165 -17.19 16.66 -1.33
C VAL A 165 -17.98 17.96 -1.52
N VAL A 166 -17.74 18.93 -0.65
CA VAL A 166 -18.42 20.23 -0.70
C VAL A 166 -17.74 21.12 -1.74
N ALA A 167 -18.26 21.09 -2.97
CA ALA A 167 -17.94 22.10 -3.96
C ALA A 167 -18.57 23.44 -3.55
N SER A 168 -17.76 24.44 -3.19
CA SER A 168 -18.25 25.76 -2.79
C SER A 168 -17.54 26.87 -3.56
N GLY A 169 -18.29 27.90 -3.96
CA GLY A 169 -17.75 28.98 -4.76
C GLY A 169 -18.31 30.34 -4.36
N SER A 170 -17.51 31.38 -4.57
CA SER A 170 -17.93 32.77 -4.47
C SER A 170 -18.09 33.39 -5.86
N GLY A 171 -19.14 34.20 -6.04
CA GLY A 171 -19.45 34.90 -7.29
C GLY A 171 -20.53 34.25 -8.15
N SER A 172 -20.92 34.93 -9.25
CA SER A 172 -21.85 34.37 -10.23
C SER A 172 -21.15 33.42 -11.18
N TRP A 173 -21.67 32.20 -11.24
CA TRP A 173 -21.29 31.16 -12.18
C TRP A 173 -22.49 30.78 -13.04
N THR A 174 -22.25 30.48 -14.32
CA THR A 174 -23.20 30.06 -15.34
C THR A 174 -22.98 28.60 -15.70
N THR A 175 -24.03 27.78 -15.67
CA THR A 175 -23.93 26.36 -15.94
C THR A 175 -24.24 26.06 -17.42
N GLU A 176 -23.42 25.24 -18.10
CA GLU A 176 -23.70 24.70 -19.43
C GLU A 176 -23.78 23.17 -19.40
N THR A 177 -24.73 22.59 -20.15
CA THR A 177 -24.90 21.13 -20.26
C THR A 177 -24.34 20.62 -21.58
N ARG A 178 -23.49 19.58 -21.55
CA ARG A 178 -23.04 18.83 -22.74
C ARG A 178 -23.03 17.32 -22.48
N ALA A 179 -22.99 16.54 -23.56
CA ALA A 179 -23.17 15.07 -23.54
C ALA A 179 -21.87 14.26 -23.39
N ASP A 180 -20.73 14.94 -23.20
CA ASP A 180 -19.37 14.40 -23.28
C ASP A 180 -18.52 14.72 -22.03
N ASP A 181 -19.15 14.86 -20.87
CA ASP A 181 -18.46 15.05 -19.58
C ASP A 181 -17.89 13.78 -18.96
N TYR A 182 -17.08 13.97 -17.91
CA TYR A 182 -16.34 12.91 -17.22
C TYR A 182 -17.23 11.75 -16.75
N ASN A 183 -18.48 12.03 -16.36
CA ASN A 183 -19.41 11.04 -15.80
C ASN A 183 -20.59 10.68 -16.73
N GLY A 184 -20.70 11.28 -17.93
CA GLY A 184 -21.83 11.11 -18.84
C GLY A 184 -23.17 11.69 -18.33
N GLN A 185 -23.16 12.54 -17.29
CA GLN A 185 -24.29 13.10 -16.55
C GLN A 185 -24.06 14.59 -16.19
N ALA A 186 -24.02 15.43 -17.21
CA ALA A 186 -24.56 16.78 -17.37
C ALA A 186 -24.36 17.84 -16.26
N THR A 187 -23.27 18.63 -16.32
CA THR A 187 -23.23 20.13 -16.31
C THR A 187 -21.82 20.63 -15.97
N PHE A 188 -21.19 21.52 -16.76
CA PHE A 188 -19.98 22.23 -16.31
C PHE A 188 -20.25 23.69 -16.01
N VAL A 189 -19.60 24.18 -14.96
CA VAL A 189 -19.77 25.53 -14.42
C VAL A 189 -18.76 26.49 -15.06
N THR A 190 -19.24 27.51 -15.76
CA THR A 190 -18.42 28.58 -16.35
C THR A 190 -18.69 29.89 -15.64
N LYS A 191 -17.86 30.91 -15.84
CA LYS A 191 -18.19 32.26 -15.40
C LYS A 191 -18.11 33.26 -16.55
N ALA A 192 -19.14 34.09 -16.68
CA ALA A 192 -19.16 35.22 -17.59
C ALA A 192 -18.26 36.38 -17.14
N THR A 193 -17.71 37.08 -18.13
CA THR A 193 -16.65 38.10 -18.08
C THR A 193 -16.86 39.18 -17.01
N ALA A 194 -16.03 39.09 -15.96
CA ALA A 194 -15.63 40.12 -14.98
C ALA A 194 -16.71 40.87 -14.14
N ASN A 195 -16.48 40.91 -12.81
CA ASN A 195 -16.72 42.10 -11.98
C ASN A 195 -16.08 41.97 -10.57
N GLY A 196 -14.89 42.55 -10.36
CA GLY A 196 -14.42 43.12 -9.07
C GLY A 196 -14.44 42.37 -7.72
N GLY A 197 -14.77 41.08 -7.63
CA GLY A 197 -14.87 40.31 -6.36
C GLY A 197 -13.73 39.30 -6.11
N ASN A 198 -13.63 38.80 -4.87
CA ASN A 198 -12.76 37.68 -4.49
C ASN A 198 -13.42 36.36 -4.94
N PHE A 199 -13.10 35.90 -6.14
CA PHE A 199 -13.73 34.74 -6.79
C PHE A 199 -12.91 33.47 -6.59
N TYR A 200 -13.55 32.42 -6.11
CA TYR A 200 -12.92 31.11 -6.02
C TYR A 200 -13.93 29.99 -6.17
N PHE A 201 -13.41 28.81 -6.46
CA PHE A 201 -14.12 27.54 -6.38
C PHE A 201 -13.24 26.54 -5.65
N ASP A 202 -13.78 25.89 -4.63
CA ASP A 202 -13.10 24.92 -3.78
C ASP A 202 -13.62 23.52 -4.05
N TRP A 203 -12.69 22.59 -4.23
CA TRP A 203 -12.92 21.17 -4.06
C TRP A 203 -12.26 20.73 -2.76
N THR A 204 -13.01 20.10 -1.86
CA THR A 204 -12.49 19.55 -0.61
C THR A 204 -12.34 18.05 -0.75
N PHE A 205 -11.13 17.53 -0.60
CA PHE A 205 -10.94 16.12 -0.34
C PHE A 205 -11.10 15.88 1.15
N ASP A 206 -11.89 14.88 1.49
CA ASP A 206 -12.08 14.43 2.87
C ASP A 206 -11.81 12.92 2.90
N ALA A 207 -10.74 12.56 3.60
CA ALA A 207 -10.22 11.21 3.70
C ALA A 207 -11.22 10.26 4.36
N ALA A 208 -12.05 10.74 5.31
CA ALA A 208 -13.04 9.94 6.02
C ALA A 208 -14.15 9.37 5.10
N ASN A 209 -14.30 9.90 3.89
CA ASN A 209 -15.24 9.35 2.90
C ASN A 209 -14.67 8.13 2.15
N TYR A 210 -13.38 7.86 2.29
CA TYR A 210 -12.65 6.87 1.50
C TYR A 210 -11.92 5.85 2.36
N PHE A 211 -11.63 6.18 3.61
CA PHE A 211 -10.90 5.36 4.55
C PHE A 211 -11.72 5.23 5.83
N THR A 212 -11.61 4.06 6.45
CA THR A 212 -12.16 3.76 7.75
C THR A 212 -11.11 4.09 8.81
N ASP A 213 -11.60 4.47 9.99
CA ASP A 213 -10.87 4.71 11.24
C ASP A 213 -11.72 3.95 12.27
N LEU A 214 -11.37 2.67 12.48
CA LEU A 214 -12.20 1.69 13.16
C LEU A 214 -12.26 1.95 14.67
N ASP A 215 -11.12 2.22 15.28
CA ASP A 215 -10.96 2.45 16.71
C ASP A 215 -11.24 3.92 17.12
N GLY A 216 -11.24 4.85 16.15
CA GLY A 216 -11.56 6.26 16.36
C GLY A 216 -10.40 7.06 16.96
N ASP A 217 -9.16 6.60 16.83
CA ASP A 217 -7.97 7.31 17.33
C ASP A 217 -7.54 8.48 16.43
N GLY A 218 -8.09 8.56 15.21
CA GLY A 218 -7.81 9.59 14.21
C GLY A 218 -6.74 9.19 13.19
N ILE A 219 -6.27 7.95 13.23
CA ILE A 219 -5.43 7.28 12.26
C ILE A 219 -6.35 6.35 11.45
N TYR A 220 -6.17 6.34 10.13
CA TYR A 220 -7.03 5.52 9.28
C TYR A 220 -6.45 4.12 9.16
N ASP A 221 -7.29 3.09 9.13
CA ASP A 221 -6.93 1.67 9.09
C ASP A 221 -5.86 1.31 8.03
N ASP A 222 -5.83 2.02 6.91
CA ASP A 222 -4.86 1.72 5.84
C ASP A 222 -3.43 2.24 6.12
N CYS A 223 -3.20 2.65 7.36
CA CYS A 223 -2.18 3.55 7.85
C CYS A 223 -1.89 3.31 9.33
N ASP A 224 -2.91 2.87 10.06
CA ASP A 224 -2.84 2.20 11.33
C ASP A 224 -2.03 0.89 11.24
N ILE A 225 -1.42 0.48 12.34
CA ILE A 225 -0.72 -0.80 12.47
C ILE A 225 -1.38 -1.75 13.47
N ASP A 226 -2.46 -1.30 14.12
CA ASP A 226 -3.27 -1.92 15.17
C ASP A 226 -4.72 -1.40 14.98
N ASP A 227 -5.39 -1.87 13.93
CA ASP A 227 -6.66 -1.32 13.38
C ASP A 227 -7.79 -1.18 14.44
N ASP A 228 -7.81 -2.00 15.49
CA ASP A 228 -8.81 -1.97 16.56
C ASP A 228 -8.28 -1.53 17.92
N ASN A 229 -6.98 -1.22 18.04
CA ASN A 229 -6.30 -0.70 19.22
C ASN A 229 -6.45 -1.62 20.45
N ASP A 230 -6.48 -2.93 20.22
CA ASP A 230 -6.43 -3.94 21.27
C ASP A 230 -4.97 -4.17 21.76
N GLY A 231 -3.99 -3.54 21.11
CA GLY A 231 -2.58 -3.60 21.43
C GLY A 231 -1.82 -4.74 20.74
N VAL A 232 -2.49 -5.49 19.85
CA VAL A 232 -1.93 -6.49 18.95
C VAL A 232 -1.76 -5.87 17.56
N LEU A 233 -0.62 -6.13 16.92
CA LEU A 233 -0.39 -5.58 15.59
C LEU A 233 -1.16 -6.39 14.53
N ASP A 234 -1.73 -5.72 13.52
CA ASP A 234 -2.37 -6.38 12.35
C ASP A 234 -1.50 -7.49 11.75
N ALA A 235 -0.18 -7.24 11.72
CA ALA A 235 0.81 -8.16 11.16
C ALA A 235 0.99 -9.46 11.97
N ASP A 236 0.70 -9.41 13.26
CA ASP A 236 0.73 -10.54 14.17
C ASP A 236 -0.60 -11.32 14.12
N GLU A 237 -1.71 -10.63 13.93
CA GLU A 237 -3.06 -11.20 13.84
C GLU A 237 -3.31 -11.94 12.51
N ILE A 238 -2.68 -11.43 11.44
CA ILE A 238 -2.68 -12.11 10.15
C ILE A 238 -1.66 -13.25 10.19
N THR A 239 -2.15 -14.46 10.43
CA THR A 239 -1.37 -15.69 10.36
C THR A 239 -1.27 -16.26 8.93
N LEU A 240 -2.19 -15.87 8.04
CA LEU A 240 -2.20 -16.27 6.63
C LEU A 240 -0.98 -15.76 5.84
N GLY A 241 -0.56 -16.55 4.85
CA GLY A 241 0.59 -16.22 4.00
C GLY A 241 1.96 -16.51 4.64
N LYS A 242 2.00 -17.06 5.86
CA LYS A 242 3.21 -17.55 6.57
C LYS A 242 3.57 -18.98 6.11
N ILE A 243 4.76 -19.50 6.48
CA ILE A 243 5.19 -20.87 6.08
C ILE A 243 4.21 -21.93 6.61
N ALA A 244 3.77 -21.76 7.85
CA ALA A 244 2.87 -22.68 8.54
C ALA A 244 1.45 -22.64 7.94
N ASN A 245 0.98 -21.44 7.59
CA ASN A 245 -0.34 -21.19 7.03
C ASN A 245 -0.25 -20.41 5.69
N PRO A 246 0.19 -21.06 4.59
CA PRO A 246 0.42 -20.38 3.32
C PRO A 246 -0.90 -20.04 2.62
N PHE A 247 -0.93 -18.94 1.85
CA PHE A 247 -2.06 -18.58 1.02
C PHE A 247 -2.44 -19.70 0.05
N THR A 248 -3.73 -19.98 -0.07
CA THR A 248 -4.28 -21.02 -0.95
C THR A 248 -4.87 -20.45 -2.24
N SER A 249 -4.94 -19.12 -2.35
CA SER A 249 -5.42 -18.37 -3.51
C SER A 249 -4.69 -17.03 -3.66
N LEU A 250 -4.79 -16.37 -4.82
CA LEU A 250 -4.24 -15.01 -5.00
C LEU A 250 -5.17 -13.95 -4.40
N GLU A 251 -6.44 -14.31 -4.25
CA GLU A 251 -7.49 -13.55 -3.62
C GLU A 251 -7.20 -13.34 -2.14
N GLN A 252 -6.75 -14.38 -1.42
CA GLN A 252 -6.30 -14.26 -0.03
C GLN A 252 -5.09 -13.31 0.10
N ALA A 253 -4.12 -13.41 -0.81
CA ALA A 253 -2.99 -12.47 -0.81
C ALA A 253 -3.43 -11.03 -1.12
N ARG A 254 -4.56 -10.82 -1.80
CA ARG A 254 -5.12 -9.49 -2.00
C ARG A 254 -5.87 -8.97 -0.78
N ALA A 255 -6.52 -9.85 -0.03
CA ALA A 255 -7.30 -9.47 1.15
C ALA A 255 -6.44 -9.29 2.41
N ASN A 256 -5.30 -9.99 2.53
CA ASN A 256 -4.56 -10.13 3.79
C ASN A 256 -3.12 -9.58 3.75
N VAL A 257 -2.74 -8.80 2.73
CA VAL A 257 -1.37 -8.25 2.65
C VAL A 257 -1.43 -6.74 2.74
N PHE A 258 -1.22 -6.23 3.96
CA PHE A 258 -1.15 -4.79 4.24
C PHE A 258 0.29 -4.25 4.20
N LYS A 259 1.29 -5.13 4.28
CA LYS A 259 2.72 -4.79 4.23
C LYS A 259 3.43 -5.52 3.12
N ALA A 260 4.17 -4.83 2.26
CA ALA A 260 4.91 -5.51 1.22
C ALA A 260 6.02 -6.40 1.78
N GLY A 261 6.09 -7.63 1.30
CA GLY A 261 6.95 -8.63 1.91
C GLY A 261 7.01 -9.93 1.13
N ARG A 262 7.74 -10.90 1.67
CA ARG A 262 7.78 -12.26 1.09
C ARG A 262 6.76 -13.14 1.80
N TYR A 263 5.80 -13.64 1.02
CA TYR A 263 4.73 -14.51 1.48
C TYR A 263 4.83 -15.90 0.85
N TYR A 264 4.14 -16.86 1.47
CA TYR A 264 4.13 -18.25 1.10
C TYR A 264 2.77 -18.65 0.55
N PHE A 265 2.79 -19.48 -0.48
CA PHE A 265 1.63 -19.95 -1.20
C PHE A 265 1.64 -21.46 -1.30
N ASN A 266 0.45 -22.06 -1.27
CA ASN A 266 0.19 -23.45 -1.57
C ASN A 266 -1.02 -23.55 -2.51
N LEU A 267 -0.81 -23.18 -3.77
CA LEU A 267 -1.88 -23.12 -4.77
C LEU A 267 -2.06 -24.50 -5.41
N SER A 268 -3.21 -25.14 -5.16
CA SER A 268 -3.50 -26.49 -5.68
C SER A 268 -2.39 -27.51 -5.40
N GLY A 269 -1.77 -27.44 -4.20
CA GLY A 269 -0.65 -28.31 -3.79
C GLY A 269 0.75 -27.83 -4.22
N ASN A 270 0.84 -26.75 -5.01
CA ASN A 270 2.11 -26.19 -5.46
C ASN A 270 2.62 -25.15 -4.46
N LYS A 271 3.66 -25.52 -3.71
CA LYS A 271 4.27 -24.65 -2.71
C LYS A 271 5.33 -23.73 -3.33
N PHE A 272 5.20 -22.44 -3.11
CA PHE A 272 6.19 -21.43 -3.52
C PHE A 272 6.19 -20.24 -2.56
N SER A 273 7.19 -19.37 -2.69
CA SER A 273 7.25 -18.10 -1.96
C SER A 273 7.69 -16.99 -2.90
N THR A 274 7.00 -15.85 -2.84
CA THR A 274 7.31 -14.68 -3.66
C THR A 274 6.98 -13.39 -2.93
N TYR A 275 7.36 -12.27 -3.52
CA TYR A 275 7.09 -10.95 -2.99
C TYR A 275 5.65 -10.57 -3.33
N VAL A 276 4.95 -9.99 -2.37
CA VAL A 276 3.61 -9.43 -2.53
C VAL A 276 3.68 -7.99 -2.04
N ASN A 277 3.08 -7.06 -2.77
CA ASN A 277 2.99 -5.67 -2.30
C ASN A 277 1.67 -5.41 -1.54
N GLU A 278 1.55 -4.25 -0.93
CA GLU A 278 0.39 -3.80 -0.13
C GLU A 278 -0.93 -3.78 -0.93
N ALA A 279 -0.85 -3.76 -2.26
CA ALA A 279 -2.01 -3.81 -3.13
C ALA A 279 -2.39 -5.26 -3.53
N GLY A 280 -1.76 -6.28 -2.95
CA GLY A 280 -2.01 -7.68 -3.24
C GLY A 280 -1.38 -8.20 -4.53
N TYR A 281 -0.46 -7.46 -5.15
CA TYR A 281 0.22 -7.92 -6.36
C TYR A 281 1.30 -8.92 -6.02
N VAL A 282 1.14 -10.13 -6.55
CA VAL A 282 2.06 -11.25 -6.41
C VAL A 282 3.10 -11.20 -7.52
N LEU A 283 4.38 -11.13 -7.14
CA LEU A 283 5.49 -11.00 -8.07
C LEU A 283 5.69 -12.30 -8.87
N VAL A 284 5.61 -12.19 -10.19
CA VAL A 284 5.82 -13.30 -11.13
C VAL A 284 7.22 -13.29 -11.71
N ALA A 285 7.75 -12.13 -12.07
CA ALA A 285 9.07 -11.98 -12.66
C ALA A 285 9.69 -10.63 -12.28
N VAL A 286 11.01 -10.55 -12.09
CA VAL A 286 11.75 -9.31 -11.82
C VAL A 286 13.12 -9.33 -12.48
N ASP A 287 13.52 -8.23 -13.12
CA ASP A 287 14.80 -8.07 -13.79
C ASP A 287 15.44 -6.72 -13.46
N TYR A 288 16.73 -6.71 -13.12
CA TYR A 288 17.42 -5.58 -12.50
C TYR A 288 18.35 -4.80 -13.46
N GLY A 289 18.14 -4.89 -14.77
CA GLY A 289 18.94 -4.18 -15.78
C GLY A 289 20.40 -4.63 -15.87
N ASP A 290 20.82 -5.60 -15.07
CA ASP A 290 22.21 -6.07 -14.93
C ASP A 290 22.59 -7.17 -15.93
N GLY A 291 21.68 -7.54 -16.84
CA GLY A 291 21.98 -8.37 -18.01
C GLY A 291 22.48 -9.78 -17.68
N THR A 292 21.81 -10.50 -16.78
CA THR A 292 22.26 -11.81 -16.27
C THR A 292 21.64 -13.05 -16.95
N GLY A 293 21.07 -12.90 -18.14
CA GLY A 293 20.52 -13.98 -18.94
C GLY A 293 19.08 -14.33 -18.55
N ALA A 294 18.62 -15.52 -18.98
CA ALA A 294 17.25 -15.97 -18.74
C ALA A 294 16.87 -15.95 -17.25
N LEU A 295 15.61 -15.61 -16.96
CA LEU A 295 15.08 -15.56 -15.61
C LEU A 295 14.96 -16.97 -15.02
N ALA A 296 15.10 -17.05 -13.70
CA ALA A 296 15.03 -18.33 -12.99
C ALA A 296 13.63 -18.96 -13.06
N THR A 297 13.57 -20.26 -13.32
CA THR A 297 12.34 -21.08 -13.31
C THR A 297 12.11 -21.77 -11.95
N SER A 298 12.66 -21.20 -10.88
CA SER A 298 12.58 -21.74 -9.51
C SER A 298 11.24 -21.46 -8.83
N THR A 299 10.95 -22.17 -7.74
CA THR A 299 9.75 -21.96 -6.91
C THR A 299 9.97 -21.01 -5.72
N LYS A 300 11.11 -20.30 -5.68
CA LYS A 300 11.44 -19.34 -4.62
C LYS A 300 12.15 -18.13 -5.21
N LEU A 301 11.76 -16.91 -4.79
CA LEU A 301 12.66 -15.76 -4.83
C LEU A 301 13.77 -15.98 -3.82
N GLY A 302 15.02 -15.60 -4.10
CA GLY A 302 16.07 -15.71 -3.09
C GLY A 302 16.80 -14.41 -2.82
N LEU A 303 17.82 -14.52 -1.96
CA LEU A 303 18.19 -13.45 -1.02
C LEU A 303 19.26 -12.48 -1.53
N THR A 304 19.79 -12.70 -2.74
CA THR A 304 20.85 -11.86 -3.31
C THR A 304 20.54 -11.57 -4.77
N LYS A 305 20.67 -10.29 -5.17
CA LYS A 305 20.48 -9.79 -6.55
C LYS A 305 21.18 -10.64 -7.63
N ALA A 306 22.34 -11.21 -7.28
CA ALA A 306 23.19 -11.99 -8.18
C ALA A 306 22.85 -13.49 -8.30
N THR A 307 22.07 -14.11 -7.39
CA THR A 307 22.02 -15.59 -7.26
C THR A 307 20.63 -16.24 -7.23
N TYR A 308 19.50 -15.52 -7.12
CA TYR A 308 18.22 -16.22 -6.97
C TYR A 308 17.02 -15.61 -7.70
N GLY A 309 16.20 -16.51 -8.26
CA GLY A 309 14.75 -16.41 -8.29
C GLY A 309 14.21 -15.08 -8.79
N ARG A 310 14.52 -14.71 -10.03
CA ARG A 310 13.96 -13.54 -10.73
C ARG A 310 12.49 -13.71 -11.14
N GLY A 311 11.74 -14.50 -10.37
CA GLY A 311 10.38 -14.88 -10.66
C GLY A 311 10.00 -16.29 -10.18
N ILE A 312 8.70 -16.58 -10.24
CA ILE A 312 8.08 -17.89 -10.00
C ILE A 312 7.67 -18.54 -11.34
N LEU A 313 8.53 -18.41 -12.35
CA LEU A 313 8.28 -18.82 -13.75
C LEU A 313 8.31 -20.35 -13.96
N ASN A 314 8.05 -21.13 -12.91
CA ASN A 314 7.84 -22.57 -13.01
C ASN A 314 6.48 -22.83 -13.67
N THR A 315 6.44 -23.66 -14.71
CA THR A 315 5.21 -23.93 -15.49
C THR A 315 4.07 -24.46 -14.64
N THR A 316 4.35 -25.30 -13.64
CA THR A 316 3.33 -25.86 -12.75
C THR A 316 2.79 -24.80 -11.80
N THR A 317 3.65 -23.95 -11.25
CA THR A 317 3.26 -22.80 -10.41
C THR A 317 2.40 -21.81 -11.20
N LEU A 318 2.81 -21.44 -12.41
CA LEU A 318 2.07 -20.50 -13.26
C LEU A 318 0.69 -21.03 -13.65
N ALA A 319 0.59 -22.33 -13.97
CA ALA A 319 -0.70 -22.97 -14.25
C ALA A 319 -1.62 -22.99 -13.02
N ALA A 320 -1.06 -23.06 -11.82
CA ALA A 320 -1.76 -23.13 -10.55
C ALA A 320 -2.21 -21.77 -9.97
N LEU A 321 -1.94 -20.64 -10.64
CA LEU A 321 -2.28 -19.28 -10.15
C LEU A 321 -3.78 -19.00 -9.93
N GLY A 322 -4.67 -19.96 -10.20
CA GLY A 322 -6.10 -19.79 -9.92
C GLY A 322 -6.72 -18.64 -10.72
N THR A 323 -7.56 -17.83 -10.07
CA THR A 323 -8.13 -16.61 -10.67
C THR A 323 -7.10 -15.49 -10.66
N VAL A 324 -6.88 -14.91 -11.83
CA VAL A 324 -6.09 -13.68 -11.98
C VAL A 324 -7.02 -12.65 -12.57
N SER A 325 -7.23 -11.52 -11.88
CA SER A 325 -8.06 -10.42 -12.38
C SER A 325 -7.26 -9.37 -13.12
N GLU A 326 -5.97 -9.23 -12.82
CA GLU A 326 -5.13 -8.17 -13.35
C GLU A 326 -3.66 -8.58 -13.44
N LEU A 327 -3.01 -8.14 -14.52
CA LEU A 327 -1.55 -8.14 -14.67
C LEU A 327 -1.03 -6.72 -14.46
N ARG A 328 0.18 -6.61 -13.94
CA ARG A 328 0.90 -5.32 -13.85
C ARG A 328 2.33 -5.47 -14.34
N ILE A 329 2.81 -4.47 -15.07
CA ILE A 329 4.23 -4.30 -15.38
C ILE A 329 4.67 -2.98 -14.79
N SER A 330 5.69 -3.03 -13.94
CA SER A 330 6.18 -1.84 -13.25
C SER A 330 7.70 -1.77 -13.21
N THR A 331 8.21 -0.57 -12.99
CA THR A 331 9.61 -0.29 -12.67
C THR A 331 9.70 0.56 -11.42
N ASN A 332 10.76 0.43 -10.62
CA ASN A 332 11.03 1.37 -9.51
C ASN A 332 11.81 2.64 -9.96
N SER A 333 11.69 3.01 -11.24
CA SER A 333 12.33 4.20 -11.80
C SER A 333 11.38 5.38 -11.77
N THR A 334 11.80 6.47 -11.12
CA THR A 334 11.09 7.77 -11.13
C THR A 334 11.53 8.70 -12.27
N SER A 335 12.46 8.24 -13.13
CA SER A 335 12.89 8.99 -14.33
C SER A 335 11.81 8.95 -15.41
N ALA A 336 11.92 9.79 -16.46
CA ALA A 336 10.93 9.91 -17.56
C ALA A 336 10.61 8.59 -18.30
N GLY A 337 11.39 7.53 -18.11
CA GLY A 337 11.15 6.19 -18.65
C GLY A 337 10.53 5.18 -17.67
N GLY A 338 10.11 5.58 -16.46
CA GLY A 338 9.45 4.68 -15.52
C GLY A 338 8.12 4.17 -16.06
N VAL A 339 7.85 2.87 -15.91
CA VAL A 339 6.59 2.24 -16.34
C VAL A 339 5.82 1.77 -15.12
N ASP A 340 4.51 1.99 -15.12
CA ASP A 340 3.58 1.35 -14.19
C ASP A 340 2.22 1.19 -14.85
N VAL A 341 1.96 0.00 -15.37
CA VAL A 341 0.83 -0.27 -16.24
C VAL A 341 0.14 -1.57 -15.86
N THR A 342 -1.18 -1.61 -16.03
CA THR A 342 -2.00 -2.79 -15.73
C THR A 342 -2.87 -3.21 -16.92
N THR A 343 -3.31 -4.46 -16.92
CA THR A 343 -4.32 -4.94 -17.87
C THR A 343 -5.12 -6.09 -17.29
N SER A 344 -6.42 -6.13 -17.60
CA SER A 344 -7.32 -7.25 -17.30
C SER A 344 -7.60 -8.13 -18.53
N ASN A 345 -6.83 -7.97 -19.61
CA ASN A 345 -7.03 -8.74 -20.83
C ASN A 345 -6.81 -10.25 -20.58
N SER A 346 -7.87 -11.03 -20.75
CA SER A 346 -7.88 -12.47 -20.48
C SER A 346 -6.89 -13.27 -21.33
N THR A 347 -6.57 -12.81 -22.54
CA THR A 347 -5.58 -13.47 -23.40
C THR A 347 -4.17 -13.31 -22.83
N LEU A 348 -3.81 -12.12 -22.37
CA LEU A 348 -2.51 -11.87 -21.73
C LEU A 348 -2.39 -12.61 -20.40
N ILE A 349 -3.46 -12.65 -19.60
CA ILE A 349 -3.51 -13.44 -18.35
C ILE A 349 -3.27 -14.93 -18.63
N ASN A 350 -3.98 -15.49 -19.61
CA ASN A 350 -3.81 -16.89 -19.98
C ASN A 350 -2.40 -17.20 -20.49
N ARG A 351 -1.73 -16.25 -21.14
CA ARG A 351 -0.32 -16.39 -21.52
C ARG A 351 0.60 -16.47 -20.31
N VAL A 352 0.40 -15.64 -19.28
CA VAL A 352 1.18 -15.76 -18.05
C VAL A 352 1.02 -17.15 -17.45
N LYS A 353 -0.22 -17.63 -17.30
CA LYS A 353 -0.51 -18.97 -16.76
C LYS A 353 0.07 -20.10 -17.61
N ALA A 354 0.15 -19.90 -18.93
CA ALA A 354 0.74 -20.85 -19.87
C ALA A 354 2.26 -20.71 -20.05
N ASN A 355 2.91 -19.83 -19.27
CA ASN A 355 4.33 -19.48 -19.43
C ASN A 355 4.67 -19.01 -20.86
N GLN A 356 3.91 -18.05 -21.39
CA GLN A 356 4.07 -17.51 -22.74
C GLN A 356 4.35 -16.01 -22.74
N SER A 357 5.19 -15.53 -23.67
CA SER A 357 5.49 -14.11 -23.87
C SER A 357 4.22 -13.27 -24.13
N LEU A 358 4.17 -12.07 -23.56
CA LEU A 358 3.03 -11.17 -23.61
C LEU A 358 2.90 -10.45 -24.97
N HIS A 359 4.02 -10.23 -25.67
CA HIS A 359 4.02 -9.64 -27.00
C HIS A 359 4.95 -10.42 -27.95
N ARG A 360 4.38 -11.06 -28.99
CA ARG A 360 5.07 -11.90 -29.98
C ARG A 360 4.92 -11.37 -31.40
N GLY A 361 5.10 -10.06 -31.56
CA GLY A 361 5.14 -9.39 -32.86
C GLY A 361 3.75 -8.98 -33.35
N THR A 362 3.63 -8.73 -34.65
CA THR A 362 2.46 -8.08 -35.28
C THR A 362 1.10 -8.73 -34.97
N ALA A 363 1.06 -10.05 -34.77
CA ALA A 363 -0.17 -10.76 -34.43
C ALA A 363 -0.73 -10.39 -33.05
N ASP A 364 0.09 -9.83 -32.17
CA ASP A 364 -0.24 -9.52 -30.78
C ASP A 364 -0.45 -8.03 -30.53
N ASN A 365 -0.32 -7.18 -31.56
CA ASN A 365 -0.55 -5.74 -31.47
C ASN A 365 -1.92 -5.44 -30.85
N ALA A 366 -2.98 -6.06 -31.40
CA ALA A 366 -4.36 -5.81 -30.96
C ALA A 366 -4.61 -6.13 -29.48
N ILE A 367 -3.98 -7.17 -28.91
CA ILE A 367 -4.17 -7.54 -27.49
C ILE A 367 -3.32 -6.67 -26.55
N ASN A 368 -2.29 -6.00 -27.05
CA ASN A 368 -1.42 -5.11 -26.28
C ASN A 368 -1.90 -3.64 -26.30
N GLU A 369 -3.03 -3.34 -26.93
CA GLU A 369 -3.68 -2.01 -26.81
C GLU A 369 -4.41 -1.81 -25.46
N ASN A 370 -4.61 -2.88 -24.68
CA ASN A 370 -5.39 -2.87 -23.44
C ASN A 370 -4.59 -2.53 -22.17
N TRP A 371 -3.34 -2.08 -22.28
CA TRP A 371 -2.53 -1.68 -21.11
C TRP A 371 -2.88 -0.27 -20.64
N SER A 372 -3.24 -0.08 -19.38
CA SER A 372 -3.56 1.22 -18.78
C SER A 372 -2.46 1.68 -17.81
N GLY A 373 -2.11 2.96 -17.74
CA GLY A 373 -1.26 3.52 -16.68
C GLY A 373 -0.11 4.42 -17.13
N ILE A 374 0.88 4.60 -16.25
CA ILE A 374 2.04 5.46 -16.48
C ILE A 374 2.87 4.90 -17.63
N ASN A 375 3.08 5.73 -18.66
CA ASN A 375 3.89 5.38 -19.83
C ASN A 375 3.40 4.12 -20.59
N GLN A 376 2.09 3.87 -20.55
CA GLN A 376 1.42 2.78 -21.29
C GLN A 376 1.74 2.74 -22.80
N ALA A 377 2.02 3.90 -23.40
CA ALA A 377 2.33 4.00 -24.82
C ALA A 377 3.53 3.14 -25.23
N TYR A 378 4.46 2.84 -24.32
CA TYR A 378 5.60 1.97 -24.63
C TYR A 378 5.20 0.50 -24.79
N LEU A 379 4.17 0.03 -24.09
CA LEU A 379 3.65 -1.34 -24.25
C LEU A 379 2.63 -1.46 -25.40
N ARG A 380 1.90 -0.38 -25.68
CA ARG A 380 0.93 -0.30 -26.79
C ARG A 380 1.61 -0.07 -28.15
N ALA A 381 2.92 0.16 -28.18
CA ALA A 381 3.61 0.43 -29.43
C ALA A 381 3.66 -0.83 -30.33
N ASP A 382 2.99 -0.73 -31.48
CA ASP A 382 2.86 -1.81 -32.46
C ASP A 382 4.18 -2.42 -32.92
N ALA A 383 4.30 -3.75 -32.91
CA ALA A 383 5.36 -4.42 -33.63
C ALA A 383 5.21 -4.22 -35.14
N THR A 384 6.33 -4.21 -35.85
CA THR A 384 6.38 -4.10 -37.33
C THR A 384 6.78 -5.41 -38.00
N SER A 385 7.11 -6.45 -37.21
CA SER A 385 7.47 -7.78 -37.68
C SER A 385 7.03 -8.88 -36.71
N THR A 386 7.06 -10.13 -37.18
CA THR A 386 6.87 -11.33 -36.35
C THR A 386 8.14 -11.63 -35.54
N THR A 387 8.03 -12.18 -34.33
CA THR A 387 9.24 -12.52 -33.55
C THR A 387 9.84 -13.86 -33.94
N SER A 388 11.15 -13.99 -33.75
CA SER A 388 11.92 -15.23 -33.85
C SER A 388 12.50 -15.70 -32.52
N THR A 389 12.19 -15.02 -31.41
CA THR A 389 12.73 -15.31 -30.07
C THR A 389 11.93 -16.38 -29.35
N ALA A 390 12.53 -17.02 -28.34
CA ALA A 390 11.86 -17.97 -27.45
C ALA A 390 10.53 -17.39 -26.91
N ASN A 391 9.54 -18.26 -26.75
CA ASN A 391 8.16 -17.87 -26.46
C ASN A 391 7.78 -18.00 -24.98
N ASP A 392 8.72 -18.38 -24.12
CA ASP A 392 8.48 -18.54 -22.68
C ASP A 392 8.97 -17.33 -21.88
N LEU A 393 8.29 -17.05 -20.77
CA LEU A 393 8.54 -15.84 -19.98
C LEU A 393 9.95 -15.80 -19.38
N SER A 394 10.57 -16.97 -19.19
CA SER A 394 11.93 -17.05 -18.68
C SER A 394 12.96 -16.43 -19.63
N ASN A 395 12.71 -16.52 -20.94
CA ASN A 395 13.61 -16.00 -21.96
C ASN A 395 13.15 -14.66 -22.55
N ASN A 396 11.84 -14.45 -22.65
CA ASN A 396 11.22 -13.33 -23.35
C ASN A 396 9.86 -12.98 -22.75
N ILE A 397 9.74 -11.78 -22.20
CA ILE A 397 8.50 -11.30 -21.62
C ILE A 397 7.74 -10.44 -22.62
N ILE A 398 8.38 -9.42 -23.20
CA ILE A 398 7.77 -8.51 -24.18
C ILE A 398 8.76 -8.25 -25.32
N HIS A 399 8.38 -8.59 -26.56
CA HIS A 399 9.17 -8.30 -27.74
C HIS A 399 8.32 -7.79 -28.92
N PRO A 400 8.05 -6.48 -28.97
CA PRO A 400 7.44 -5.80 -30.10
C PRO A 400 8.48 -5.57 -31.20
N SER A 401 8.80 -6.65 -31.93
CA SER A 401 9.89 -6.69 -32.89
C SER A 401 9.80 -5.59 -33.95
N GLY A 402 10.92 -4.89 -34.18
CA GLY A 402 11.06 -3.87 -35.22
C GLY A 402 10.51 -2.48 -34.88
N ASN A 403 10.06 -2.22 -33.64
CA ASN A 403 9.65 -0.89 -33.20
C ASN A 403 10.60 -0.30 -32.14
N GLY A 404 11.26 0.82 -32.48
CA GLY A 404 12.18 1.51 -31.55
C GLY A 404 11.49 2.34 -30.47
N SER A 405 10.20 2.62 -30.61
CA SER A 405 9.43 3.37 -29.62
C SER A 405 8.82 2.49 -28.52
N ALA A 406 8.99 1.17 -28.62
CA ALA A 406 8.33 0.19 -27.78
C ALA A 406 9.24 -0.34 -26.65
N LEU A 407 8.60 -0.80 -25.57
CA LEU A 407 9.27 -1.52 -24.49
C LEU A 407 9.72 -2.88 -24.99
N THR A 408 10.96 -3.26 -24.69
CA THR A 408 11.50 -4.57 -25.02
C THR A 408 12.11 -5.21 -23.76
N TRP A 409 11.65 -6.41 -23.44
CA TRP A 409 12.11 -7.20 -22.28
C TRP A 409 12.38 -8.64 -22.72
N ILE A 410 13.65 -8.91 -23.02
CA ILE A 410 14.15 -10.20 -23.46
C ILE A 410 15.31 -10.61 -22.52
N PRO A 411 14.99 -11.19 -21.36
CA PRO A 411 16.00 -11.63 -20.38
C PRO A 411 17.12 -12.47 -20.98
N ALA A 412 16.80 -13.43 -21.86
CA ALA A 412 17.80 -14.32 -22.48
C ALA A 412 18.85 -13.59 -23.34
N SER A 413 18.51 -12.41 -23.83
CA SER A 413 19.39 -11.57 -24.65
C SER A 413 19.97 -10.39 -23.87
N ASN A 414 19.77 -10.34 -22.55
CA ASN A 414 20.19 -9.24 -21.68
C ASN A 414 19.62 -7.89 -22.14
N TYR A 415 18.36 -7.89 -22.58
CA TYR A 415 17.74 -6.72 -23.17
C TYR A 415 16.53 -6.27 -22.37
N GLN A 416 16.62 -5.08 -21.78
CA GLN A 416 15.59 -4.55 -20.90
C GLN A 416 15.51 -3.04 -21.05
N ARG A 417 14.68 -2.62 -21.99
CA ARG A 417 14.61 -1.24 -22.47
C ARG A 417 13.19 -0.75 -22.60
N VAL A 418 12.96 0.52 -22.33
CA VAL A 418 11.62 1.12 -22.41
C VAL A 418 11.36 1.83 -23.74
N ARG A 419 12.18 2.83 -24.08
CA ARG A 419 12.14 3.56 -25.36
C ARG A 419 13.56 3.71 -25.89
N TRP A 420 13.77 3.59 -27.20
CA TRP A 420 15.11 3.71 -27.81
C TRP A 420 15.85 4.98 -27.41
N GLY A 421 15.14 6.10 -27.25
CA GLY A 421 15.73 7.37 -26.79
C GLY A 421 15.90 7.52 -25.27
N SER A 422 15.26 6.65 -24.48
CA SER A 422 15.30 6.69 -23.01
C SER A 422 16.33 5.74 -22.40
N GLY A 423 16.88 4.81 -23.19
CA GLY A 423 17.93 3.88 -22.76
C GLY A 423 17.43 2.64 -22.01
N GLU A 424 18.37 1.78 -21.63
CA GLU A 424 18.13 0.58 -20.81
C GLU A 424 17.70 0.95 -19.38
N ILE A 425 17.01 0.04 -18.71
CA ILE A 425 16.76 0.15 -17.27
C ILE A 425 18.11 0.11 -16.54
N ALA A 426 18.40 1.14 -15.74
CA ALA A 426 19.66 1.25 -15.02
C ALA A 426 19.83 0.10 -14.00
N ASN A 427 21.07 -0.27 -13.72
CA ASN A 427 21.39 -1.41 -12.84
C ASN A 427 20.81 -1.28 -11.43
N ASP A 428 20.59 -0.08 -10.91
CA ASP A 428 19.98 0.14 -9.58
C ASP A 428 18.44 0.08 -9.60
N LYS A 429 17.85 -0.11 -10.78
CA LYS A 429 16.42 -0.20 -11.01
C LYS A 429 16.00 -1.62 -11.39
N TYR A 430 14.71 -1.90 -11.28
CA TYR A 430 14.11 -3.14 -11.73
C TYR A 430 12.93 -2.89 -12.67
N MET A 431 12.58 -3.92 -13.42
CA MET A 431 11.29 -4.09 -14.07
C MET A 431 10.68 -5.41 -13.60
N ALA A 432 9.39 -5.40 -13.34
CA ALA A 432 8.70 -6.51 -12.73
C ALA A 432 7.37 -6.80 -13.43
N LEU A 433 7.04 -8.08 -13.53
CA LEU A 433 5.74 -8.61 -13.94
C LEU A 433 5.03 -9.14 -12.70
N TRP A 434 3.81 -8.71 -12.51
CA TRP A 434 2.97 -9.05 -11.37
C TRP A 434 1.62 -9.59 -11.83
N VAL A 435 1.00 -10.40 -10.98
CA VAL A 435 -0.39 -10.85 -11.08
C VAL A 435 -1.14 -10.50 -9.81
N ARG A 436 -2.46 -10.39 -9.86
CA ARG A 436 -3.30 -10.21 -8.68
C ARG A 436 -4.63 -10.97 -8.84
N GLY A 437 -5.13 -11.52 -7.73
CA GLY A 437 -6.46 -12.13 -7.64
C GLY A 437 -7.59 -11.09 -7.69
N ASN A 438 -8.84 -11.54 -7.82
CA ASN A 438 -9.99 -10.66 -7.68
C ASN A 438 -10.20 -10.27 -6.19
N THR A 439 -11.24 -9.49 -5.88
CA THR A 439 -11.57 -9.05 -4.51
C THR A 439 -12.41 -10.06 -3.72
N SER A 440 -12.57 -11.29 -4.19
CA SER A 440 -13.39 -12.31 -3.51
C SER A 440 -12.62 -13.06 -2.41
N GLY A 441 -11.41 -12.60 -2.07
CA GLY A 441 -10.66 -13.16 -0.96
C GLY A 441 -11.33 -12.75 0.34
N VAL A 442 -11.43 -13.69 1.27
CA VAL A 442 -11.82 -13.40 2.64
C VAL A 442 -10.55 -13.01 3.38
N THR A 443 -10.65 -11.97 4.20
CA THR A 443 -9.70 -11.68 5.26
C THR A 443 -9.66 -12.85 6.25
N GLN A 444 -8.62 -12.92 7.07
CA GLN A 444 -8.61 -13.86 8.18
C GLN A 444 -9.68 -13.42 9.18
N ASP A 445 -10.54 -14.36 9.56
CA ASP A 445 -11.74 -14.19 10.39
C ASP A 445 -11.92 -15.57 11.03
N SER A 446 -11.68 -15.68 12.34
CA SER A 446 -11.42 -16.97 13.00
C SER A 446 -12.70 -17.57 13.59
N ASP A 447 -13.60 -16.75 14.10
CA ASP A 447 -14.95 -17.11 14.55
C ASP A 447 -16.00 -17.12 13.42
N ASN A 448 -15.72 -16.47 12.27
CA ASN A 448 -16.61 -16.30 11.12
C ASN A 448 -17.82 -15.39 11.38
N ASP A 449 -17.70 -14.38 12.24
CA ASP A 449 -18.75 -13.39 12.46
C ASP A 449 -18.84 -12.32 11.34
N GLY A 450 -17.81 -12.23 10.50
CA GLY A 450 -17.67 -11.29 9.40
C GLY A 450 -16.77 -10.09 9.69
N THR A 451 -16.20 -10.01 10.90
CA THR A 451 -15.17 -9.08 11.35
C THR A 451 -13.82 -9.76 11.13
N PRO A 452 -12.91 -9.14 10.35
CA PRO A 452 -11.56 -9.67 10.23
C PRO A 452 -10.85 -9.63 11.59
N ASN A 453 -10.01 -10.62 11.88
CA ASN A 453 -9.24 -10.68 13.12
C ASN A 453 -8.55 -9.38 13.51
N HIS A 454 -7.88 -8.72 12.55
CA HIS A 454 -7.19 -7.44 12.78
C HIS A 454 -8.13 -6.24 13.02
N ARG A 455 -9.40 -6.50 13.29
CA ARG A 455 -10.48 -5.52 13.47
C ARG A 455 -11.44 -5.99 14.55
N ASP A 456 -11.08 -7.06 15.24
CA ASP A 456 -11.92 -7.81 16.13
C ASP A 456 -11.25 -7.87 17.49
N LEU A 457 -11.96 -7.37 18.51
CA LEU A 457 -11.42 -7.30 19.87
C LEU A 457 -11.46 -8.67 20.58
N ASP A 458 -12.11 -9.67 19.99
CA ASP A 458 -12.25 -11.06 20.46
C ASP A 458 -12.37 -11.98 19.23
N SER A 459 -11.23 -12.24 18.57
CA SER A 459 -11.12 -12.91 17.27
C SER A 459 -11.69 -14.32 17.21
N ASP A 460 -11.91 -14.97 18.35
CA ASP A 460 -12.48 -16.31 18.43
C ASP A 460 -13.83 -16.41 19.18
N ASP A 461 -14.42 -15.25 19.54
CA ASP A 461 -15.72 -15.06 20.22
C ASP A 461 -15.86 -15.96 21.47
N ASP A 462 -14.77 -16.11 22.22
CA ASP A 462 -14.74 -16.93 23.42
C ASP A 462 -15.04 -16.13 24.70
N GLY A 463 -15.11 -14.80 24.60
CA GLY A 463 -15.39 -13.87 25.68
C GLY A 463 -14.14 -13.38 26.40
N CYS A 464 -12.94 -13.74 25.93
CA CYS A 464 -11.67 -13.17 26.35
C CYS A 464 -11.12 -12.25 25.26
N SER A 465 -10.80 -11.01 25.61
CA SER A 465 -10.29 -10.08 24.60
C SER A 465 -8.92 -10.47 24.07
N ASP A 466 -8.72 -10.25 22.77
CA ASP A 466 -7.46 -10.49 22.06
C ASP A 466 -6.28 -9.79 22.75
N ALA A 467 -6.49 -8.56 23.23
CA ALA A 467 -5.57 -7.81 24.07
C ALA A 467 -5.06 -8.59 25.29
N PHE A 468 -5.95 -9.24 26.03
CA PHE A 468 -5.61 -10.04 27.21
C PHE A 468 -4.91 -11.33 26.80
N GLU A 469 -5.47 -12.02 25.80
CA GLU A 469 -5.00 -13.31 25.32
C GLU A 469 -3.62 -13.23 24.64
N ALA A 470 -3.32 -12.10 24.02
CA ALA A 470 -2.01 -11.77 23.48
C ALA A 470 -1.01 -11.39 24.58
N GLY A 471 -1.47 -11.06 25.79
CA GLY A 471 -0.66 -10.54 26.88
C GLY A 471 -0.28 -9.07 26.73
N ALA A 472 -1.01 -8.31 25.92
CA ALA A 472 -0.88 -6.85 25.79
C ALA A 472 -1.39 -6.14 27.06
N THR A 473 -2.42 -6.71 27.71
CA THR A 473 -2.98 -6.21 28.97
C THR A 473 -3.10 -7.34 30.02
N THR A 474 -3.40 -6.94 31.27
CA THR A 474 -3.86 -7.85 32.33
C THR A 474 -5.32 -7.61 32.70
N ASP A 475 -6.00 -6.72 31.97
CA ASP A 475 -7.42 -6.42 32.15
C ASP A 475 -8.26 -7.47 31.42
N THR A 476 -9.12 -8.16 32.14
CA THR A 476 -9.98 -9.24 31.62
C THR A 476 -11.34 -8.71 31.14
N THR A 477 -11.46 -7.40 30.90
CA THR A 477 -12.67 -6.82 30.32
C THR A 477 -12.86 -7.41 28.91
N THR A 478 -14.08 -7.88 28.63
CA THR A 478 -14.51 -8.31 27.30
C THR A 478 -14.32 -7.17 26.30
N ASP A 479 -13.83 -7.46 25.11
CA ASP A 479 -13.56 -6.46 24.06
C ASP A 479 -12.66 -5.31 24.58
N TYR A 480 -11.59 -5.64 25.33
CA TYR A 480 -10.69 -4.63 25.87
C TYR A 480 -9.98 -3.89 24.75
N GLN A 481 -10.14 -2.57 24.76
CA GLN A 481 -9.50 -1.66 23.81
C GLN A 481 -8.66 -0.64 24.58
N PHE A 482 -7.43 -0.41 24.13
CA PHE A 482 -6.61 0.68 24.63
C PHE A 482 -7.19 2.04 24.20
N THR A 483 -6.93 3.07 24.98
CA THR A 483 -7.30 4.43 24.56
C THR A 483 -6.34 4.93 23.49
N ALA A 484 -6.81 5.68 22.49
CA ALA A 484 -6.02 6.40 21.46
C ALA A 484 -4.76 7.16 21.92
N THR A 485 -4.61 7.43 23.21
CA THR A 485 -3.41 8.09 23.75
C THR A 485 -2.89 7.36 24.99
N PRO A 486 -1.58 7.37 25.25
CA PRO A 486 -0.52 8.00 24.43
C PRO A 486 -0.22 7.24 23.13
N ASP A 487 -0.13 7.96 22.01
CA ASP A 487 0.54 7.54 20.77
C ASP A 487 1.34 8.77 20.30
N ALA A 488 2.65 8.77 20.55
CA ALA A 488 3.48 9.94 20.28
C ALA A 488 4.00 9.99 18.84
N ASN A 489 3.99 8.88 18.10
CA ASN A 489 4.46 8.82 16.72
C ASN A 489 3.33 8.75 15.69
N GLU A 490 2.09 8.69 16.15
CA GLU A 490 0.86 8.63 15.35
C GLU A 490 0.92 7.46 14.37
N ASN A 491 1.21 6.26 14.90
CA ASN A 491 1.28 5.03 14.12
C ASN A 491 0.10 4.08 14.37
N GLY A 492 -0.77 4.37 15.35
CA GLY A 492 -1.97 3.60 15.69
C GLY A 492 -1.78 2.63 16.85
N LEU A 493 -0.53 2.25 17.16
CA LEU A 493 -0.22 1.43 18.32
C LEU A 493 -0.03 2.28 19.57
N ASN A 494 -0.78 2.00 20.63
CA ASN A 494 -0.63 2.68 21.91
C ASN A 494 0.81 2.57 22.51
N ASP A 495 1.42 3.70 22.89
CA ASP A 495 2.79 3.77 23.43
C ASP A 495 3.00 2.88 24.69
N ASN A 496 1.92 2.53 25.42
CA ASN A 496 2.01 1.67 26.61
C ASN A 496 2.37 0.21 26.27
N VAL A 497 1.97 -0.26 25.09
CA VAL A 497 2.30 -1.60 24.57
C VAL A 497 3.42 -1.57 23.53
N GLU A 498 3.95 -0.38 23.24
CA GLU A 498 5.03 -0.16 22.28
C GLU A 498 6.42 -0.08 22.95
N ASN A 499 7.46 -0.49 22.22
CA ASN A 499 8.85 -0.26 22.62
C ASN A 499 9.26 1.18 22.27
N GLY A 500 8.82 2.13 23.09
CA GLY A 500 9.07 3.55 22.88
C GLY A 500 8.13 4.12 21.82
N THR A 501 8.65 4.36 20.61
CA THR A 501 7.91 4.89 19.45
C THR A 501 8.36 4.21 18.15
N THR A 502 8.57 2.89 18.18
CA THR A 502 9.26 2.14 17.11
C THR A 502 8.37 1.36 16.14
N GLY A 503 7.07 1.26 16.41
CA GLY A 503 6.08 0.39 15.78
C GLY A 503 6.28 -1.08 16.12
N ASN A 504 6.87 -1.40 17.28
CA ASN A 504 7.05 -2.78 17.73
C ASN A 504 6.53 -2.94 19.16
N ILE A 505 5.83 -4.05 19.41
CA ILE A 505 5.32 -4.40 20.73
C ILE A 505 6.44 -4.58 21.78
N ASN A 506 6.15 -4.26 23.03
CA ASN A 506 7.05 -4.37 24.19
C ASN A 506 6.80 -5.63 25.06
N TYR A 507 5.82 -6.44 24.69
CA TYR A 507 5.45 -7.69 25.35
C TYR A 507 5.75 -8.92 24.46
N THR A 508 5.58 -10.12 25.00
CA THR A 508 5.69 -11.37 24.22
C THR A 508 4.30 -11.81 23.83
N SER A 509 3.92 -11.62 22.56
CA SER A 509 2.57 -11.96 22.12
C SER A 509 2.30 -13.46 22.17
N THR A 510 1.17 -13.82 22.79
CA THR A 510 0.59 -15.17 22.82
C THR A 510 -0.62 -15.32 21.89
N TYR A 511 -0.99 -14.28 21.14
CA TYR A 511 -2.17 -14.19 20.28
C TYR A 511 -2.42 -15.48 19.46
N ALA A 512 -1.42 -15.90 18.67
CA ALA A 512 -1.56 -17.06 17.79
C ALA A 512 -1.75 -18.42 18.51
N HIS A 513 -1.69 -18.46 19.84
CA HIS A 513 -1.93 -19.66 20.65
C HIS A 513 -3.29 -19.65 21.36
N TYR A 514 -3.81 -18.47 21.71
CA TYR A 514 -4.99 -18.31 22.56
C TYR A 514 -6.14 -17.67 21.75
N ALA A 515 -5.96 -16.42 21.29
CA ALA A 515 -6.92 -15.57 20.54
C ALA A 515 -7.41 -16.06 19.16
N LEU A 516 -7.18 -17.32 18.80
CA LEU A 516 -7.59 -17.89 17.52
C LEU A 516 -8.34 -19.22 17.69
N ASN A 517 -8.69 -19.58 18.92
CA ASN A 517 -9.22 -20.88 19.28
C ASN A 517 -10.24 -20.79 20.42
N GLU A 518 -11.53 -20.75 20.05
CA GLU A 518 -12.73 -20.72 20.91
C GLU A 518 -12.76 -21.73 22.08
N ASP A 519 -11.93 -22.78 22.02
CA ASP A 519 -11.78 -23.80 23.05
C ASP A 519 -10.85 -23.36 24.22
N ILE A 520 -10.11 -22.25 24.12
CA ILE A 520 -9.11 -21.80 25.11
C ILE A 520 -9.42 -20.40 25.65
N LYS A 521 -10.25 -20.34 26.70
CA LYS A 521 -10.60 -19.09 27.41
C LYS A 521 -9.51 -18.67 28.37
N ALA A 522 -8.51 -17.92 27.93
CA ALA A 522 -7.34 -17.59 28.77
C ALA A 522 -7.68 -16.72 29.98
N CYS A 523 -8.80 -15.98 29.92
CA CYS A 523 -9.26 -15.07 30.97
C CYS A 523 -10.22 -15.71 32.00
N LEU A 524 -10.62 -16.97 31.81
CA LEU A 524 -11.53 -17.65 32.74
C LEU A 524 -10.85 -17.92 34.09
N ASP A 525 -11.52 -17.53 35.17
CA ASP A 525 -11.14 -17.76 36.56
C ASP A 525 -12.38 -18.27 37.30
N SER A 526 -12.49 -19.60 37.40
CA SER A 526 -13.70 -20.30 37.82
C SER A 526 -14.01 -20.13 39.31
N ASP A 527 -13.00 -20.01 40.17
CA ASP A 527 -13.16 -19.85 41.63
C ASP A 527 -13.00 -18.39 42.12
N GLY A 528 -12.47 -17.51 41.28
CA GLY A 528 -12.29 -16.08 41.55
C GLY A 528 -11.07 -15.75 42.41
N ASP A 529 -10.06 -16.62 42.43
CA ASP A 529 -8.84 -16.41 43.22
C ASP A 529 -7.76 -15.58 42.51
N ASN A 530 -8.02 -15.17 41.26
CA ASN A 530 -7.15 -14.44 40.32
C ASN A 530 -6.02 -15.28 39.72
N VAL A 531 -6.16 -16.61 39.70
CA VAL A 531 -5.37 -17.53 38.89
C VAL A 531 -6.25 -18.05 37.76
N PRO A 532 -5.98 -17.72 36.48
CA PRO A 532 -6.79 -18.23 35.40
C PRO A 532 -6.73 -19.76 35.29
N ASP A 533 -7.86 -20.39 34.96
CA ASP A 533 -8.03 -21.85 34.81
C ASP A 533 -6.93 -22.49 33.95
N LEU A 534 -6.44 -21.78 32.93
CA LEU A 534 -5.37 -22.26 32.04
C LEU A 534 -4.05 -22.61 32.77
N ILE A 535 -3.80 -21.96 33.91
CA ILE A 535 -2.60 -22.17 34.74
C ILE A 535 -2.92 -22.53 36.19
N ASP A 536 -4.20 -22.60 36.56
CA ASP A 536 -4.64 -23.12 37.84
C ASP A 536 -4.47 -24.66 37.86
N LEU A 537 -4.12 -25.19 39.03
CA LEU A 537 -4.04 -26.62 39.27
C LEU A 537 -5.34 -27.18 39.86
N ASP A 538 -6.23 -26.31 40.36
CA ASP A 538 -7.46 -26.64 41.07
C ASP A 538 -8.53 -25.56 40.79
N ASP A 539 -8.99 -25.51 39.54
CA ASP A 539 -9.82 -24.44 38.96
C ASP A 539 -11.10 -24.07 39.76
N ASP A 540 -11.63 -24.99 40.58
CA ASP A 540 -12.81 -24.73 41.43
C ASP A 540 -12.49 -24.71 42.93
N ASN A 541 -11.21 -24.85 43.29
CA ASN A 541 -10.64 -24.79 44.63
C ASN A 541 -11.38 -25.70 45.63
N ASP A 542 -11.77 -26.88 45.13
CA ASP A 542 -12.41 -27.93 45.93
C ASP A 542 -11.38 -28.82 46.66
N GLY A 543 -10.09 -28.66 46.33
CA GLY A 543 -8.94 -29.28 46.98
C GLY A 543 -8.47 -30.57 46.33
N VAL A 544 -8.73 -30.82 45.04
CA VAL A 544 -8.42 -32.07 44.32
C VAL A 544 -7.41 -31.88 43.20
#